data_AF-A0A1Y7VJW8-F1
#
_entry.id   AF-A0A1Y7VJW8-F1
#
_cell.length_a   1.000
_cell.length_b   1.000
_cell.length_c   1.000
_cell.angle_alpha   90.00
_cell.angle_beta   90.00
_cell.angle_gamma   90.00
#
_symmetry.space_group_name_H-M   'P 1'
#
loop_
_entity.id
_entity.type
_entity.pdbx_description
1 polymer ?
#
loop_
_entity_poly.entity_id
_entity_poly.type
_entity_poly.pdbx_seq_one_letter_code
_entity_poly.pdbx_strand_id
1 'polypeptide(L)'
;MDLCFLKRGILLLLLVNSSLLWKNVASFPMCAMRNGRCFMSFEDTFELAGSLSHNISIEVSELFNEFEKHYSNVSGLRDKSPMRCNTSFLPTPENKEQARLTHYAALLKSGAMILDAWESPLDDLVSELSTIKNVPDIIISKATDIKKKINAVRNGVNA
;
A
#
# COMPACT_ATOMS: atom_id res chain seq x y z
N MET A 1 6.36 -39.54 45.31
CA MET A 1 6.11 -38.67 44.14
C MET A 1 6.62 -37.29 44.49
N ASP A 2 7.85 -36.98 44.06
CA ASP A 2 8.64 -35.90 44.63
C ASP A 2 8.16 -34.51 44.22
N LEU A 3 8.02 -33.64 45.21
CA LEU A 3 7.65 -32.23 45.11
C LEU A 3 8.56 -31.44 44.12
N CYS A 4 9.77 -31.94 43.87
CA CYS A 4 10.72 -31.40 42.89
C CYS A 4 10.27 -31.60 41.43
N PHE A 5 9.65 -32.72 41.08
CA PHE A 5 9.18 -32.97 39.71
C PHE A 5 7.98 -32.08 39.36
N LEU A 6 7.09 -31.84 40.34
CA LEU A 6 5.94 -30.95 40.16
C LEU A 6 6.39 -29.50 39.94
N LYS A 7 7.38 -29.01 40.72
CA LYS A 7 7.93 -27.65 40.55
C LYS A 7 8.60 -27.44 39.19
N ARG A 8 9.35 -28.43 38.70
CA ARG A 8 9.98 -28.37 37.36
C ARG A 8 8.95 -28.39 36.24
N GLY A 9 7.91 -29.22 36.36
CA GLY A 9 6.80 -29.27 35.42
C GLY A 9 6.00 -27.97 35.38
N ILE A 10 5.70 -27.37 36.54
CA ILE A 10 4.99 -26.10 36.65
C ILE A 10 5.82 -24.94 36.05
N LEU A 11 7.13 -24.92 36.28
CA LEU A 11 8.01 -23.89 35.72
C LEU A 11 8.09 -23.98 34.19
N LEU A 12 8.17 -25.19 33.64
CA LEU A 12 8.16 -25.42 32.19
C LEU A 12 6.81 -25.05 31.56
N LEU A 13 5.70 -25.37 32.23
CA LEU A 13 4.36 -24.96 31.79
C LEU A 13 4.18 -23.44 31.79
N LEU A 14 4.71 -22.73 32.80
CA LEU A 14 4.71 -21.26 32.85
C LEU A 14 5.52 -20.64 31.71
N LEU A 15 6.71 -21.18 31.42
CA LEU A 15 7.58 -20.71 30.35
C LEU A 15 7.00 -20.94 28.94
N VAL A 16 6.30 -22.06 28.75
CA VAL A 16 5.61 -22.37 27.48
C VAL A 16 4.38 -21.46 27.30
N ASN A 17 3.62 -21.19 28.36
CA ASN A 17 2.49 -20.26 28.31
C ASN A 17 2.93 -18.81 28.06
N SER A 18 4.01 -18.32 28.67
CA SER A 18 4.52 -16.96 28.40
C SER A 18 5.00 -16.80 26.95
N SER A 19 5.58 -17.86 26.37
CA SER A 19 6.06 -17.87 24.99
C SER A 19 4.90 -17.93 23.97
N LEU A 20 3.82 -18.63 24.31
CA LEU A 20 2.59 -18.68 23.49
C LEU A 20 1.78 -17.39 23.57
N LEU A 21 1.76 -16.72 24.73
CA LEU A 21 1.13 -15.42 24.91
C LEU A 21 1.82 -14.31 24.09
N TRP A 22 3.13 -14.42 23.84
CA TRP A 22 3.87 -13.46 23.02
C TRP A 22 3.72 -13.63 21.51
N LYS A 23 3.23 -14.78 21.02
CA LYS A 23 2.96 -14.98 19.59
C LYS A 23 1.79 -14.13 19.06
N ASN A 24 0.96 -13.59 19.95
CA ASN A 24 -0.17 -12.73 19.62
C ASN A 24 0.00 -11.29 20.14
N VAL A 25 1.22 -10.85 20.44
CA VAL A 25 1.48 -9.42 20.56
C VAL A 25 1.44 -8.87 19.14
N ALA A 26 0.21 -8.62 18.65
CA ALA A 26 0.02 -7.61 17.63
C ALA A 26 0.84 -6.41 18.09
N SER A 27 1.79 -5.97 17.29
CA SER A 27 2.44 -4.69 17.50
C SER A 27 1.31 -3.66 17.44
N PHE A 28 0.72 -3.34 18.59
CA PHE A 28 -0.18 -2.22 18.69
C PHE A 28 0.68 -1.03 18.30
N PRO A 29 0.37 -0.31 17.20
CA PRO A 29 1.01 0.97 17.01
C PRO A 29 0.69 1.76 18.27
N MET A 30 1.73 2.23 18.97
CA MET A 30 1.57 3.12 20.12
C MET A 30 1.02 4.44 19.59
N CYS A 31 -0.29 4.48 19.33
CA CYS A 31 -0.97 5.68 18.93
C CYS A 31 -1.12 6.60 20.13
N ALA A 32 -1.06 7.91 19.88
CA ALA A 32 -1.28 8.90 20.91
C ALA A 32 -2.75 8.88 21.33
N MET A 33 -3.02 8.62 22.62
CA MET A 33 -4.37 8.69 23.17
C MET A 33 -4.74 10.14 23.45
N ARG A 34 -5.79 10.65 22.80
CA ARG A 34 -6.37 11.98 23.04
C ARG A 34 -7.88 11.87 23.20
N ASN A 35 -8.44 12.39 24.29
CA ASN A 35 -9.88 12.31 24.60
C ASN A 35 -10.46 10.87 24.52
N GLY A 36 -9.68 9.87 24.95
CA GLY A 36 -10.09 8.46 24.90
C GLY A 36 -10.08 7.83 23.51
N ARG A 37 -9.56 8.52 22.49
CA ARG A 37 -9.38 8.00 21.13
C ARG A 37 -7.91 7.85 20.79
N CYS A 38 -7.62 6.81 20.04
CA CYS A 38 -6.31 6.49 19.47
C CYS A 38 -6.10 7.31 18.20
N PHE A 39 -5.08 8.18 18.19
CA PHE A 39 -4.70 8.97 17.02
C PHE A 39 -3.28 8.63 16.59
N MET A 40 -3.11 8.43 15.30
CA MET A 40 -1.78 8.37 14.69
C MET A 40 -1.18 9.78 14.70
N SER A 41 0.11 9.90 15.02
CA SER A 41 0.77 11.20 14.93
C SER A 41 0.89 11.64 13.46
N PHE A 42 1.12 12.92 13.21
CA PHE A 42 1.38 13.42 11.86
C PHE A 42 2.61 12.74 11.24
N GLU A 43 3.65 12.54 12.05
CA GLU A 43 4.89 11.86 11.64
C GLU A 43 4.62 10.42 11.22
N ASP A 44 3.97 9.62 12.08
CA ASP A 44 3.61 8.23 11.76
C ASP A 44 2.72 8.14 10.51
N THR A 45 1.79 9.09 10.34
CA THR A 45 0.90 9.14 9.18
C THR A 45 1.71 9.41 7.90
N PHE A 46 2.65 10.35 7.97
CA PHE A 46 3.51 10.70 6.85
C PHE A 46 4.47 9.57 6.47
N GLU A 47 5.07 8.90 7.46
CA GLU A 47 5.91 7.72 7.25
C GLU A 47 5.13 6.55 6.63
N LEU A 48 3.93 6.27 7.14
CA LEU A 48 3.06 5.24 6.60
C LEU A 48 2.67 5.55 5.15
N ALA A 49 2.27 6.78 4.86
CA ALA A 49 1.92 7.21 3.50
C ALA A 49 3.12 7.09 2.55
N GLY A 50 4.33 7.48 2.99
CA GLY A 50 5.56 7.33 2.23
C GLY A 50 5.92 5.88 1.95
N SER A 51 5.84 5.02 2.97
CA SER A 51 6.08 3.58 2.84
C SER A 51 5.09 2.90 1.90
N LEU A 52 3.79 3.19 2.04
CA LEU A 52 2.76 2.67 1.14
C LEU A 52 2.98 3.14 -0.30
N SER A 53 3.29 4.43 -0.50
CA SER A 53 3.57 4.99 -1.83
C SER A 53 4.78 4.33 -2.50
N HIS A 54 5.83 4.05 -1.73
CA HIS A 54 7.00 3.32 -2.22
C HIS A 54 6.66 1.89 -2.64
N ASN A 55 5.90 1.16 -1.80
CA ASN A 55 5.44 -0.19 -2.12
C ASN A 55 4.55 -0.22 -3.37
N ILE A 56 3.63 0.75 -3.51
CA ILE A 56 2.78 0.90 -4.70
C ILE A 56 3.66 1.05 -5.96
N SER A 57 4.68 1.89 -5.92
CA SER A 57 5.58 2.11 -7.07
C SER A 57 6.27 0.82 -7.54
N ILE A 58 6.73 0.00 -6.58
CA ILE A 58 7.33 -1.31 -6.87
C ILE A 58 6.28 -2.24 -7.49
N GLU A 59 5.12 -2.39 -6.86
CA GLU A 59 4.08 -3.30 -7.32
C GLU A 59 3.52 -2.92 -8.69
N VAL A 60 3.35 -1.63 -8.97
CA VAL A 60 2.94 -1.13 -10.30
C VAL A 60 3.97 -1.51 -11.35
N SER A 61 5.27 -1.37 -11.05
CA SER A 61 6.33 -1.75 -11.96
C SER A 61 6.33 -3.26 -12.24
N GLU A 62 6.12 -4.08 -11.20
CA GLU A 62 6.01 -5.53 -11.34
C GLU A 62 4.75 -5.95 -12.12
N LEU A 63 3.60 -5.32 -11.85
CA LEU A 63 2.37 -5.55 -12.59
C LEU A 63 2.57 -5.26 -14.07
N PHE A 64 3.20 -4.12 -14.40
CA PHE A 64 3.49 -3.74 -15.77
C PHE A 64 4.40 -4.76 -16.46
N ASN A 65 5.46 -5.22 -15.78
CA ASN A 65 6.35 -6.25 -16.31
C ASN A 65 5.65 -7.59 -16.57
N GLU A 66 4.80 -8.05 -15.65
CA GLU A 66 4.02 -9.29 -15.85
C GLU A 66 3.03 -9.15 -17.02
N PHE A 67 2.40 -7.97 -17.15
CA PHE A 67 1.53 -7.66 -18.27
C PHE A 67 2.28 -7.69 -19.61
N GLU A 68 3.40 -6.96 -19.73
CA GLU A 68 4.19 -6.94 -20.96
C GLU A 68 4.71 -8.33 -21.33
N LYS A 69 5.15 -9.12 -20.35
CA LYS A 69 5.62 -10.48 -20.57
C LYS A 69 4.50 -11.38 -21.11
N HIS A 70 3.34 -11.36 -20.46
CA HIS A 70 2.20 -12.21 -20.85
C HIS A 70 1.65 -11.85 -22.23
N TYR A 71 1.60 -10.56 -22.55
CA TYR A 71 1.07 -10.06 -23.83
C TYR A 71 2.16 -9.72 -24.87
N SER A 72 3.39 -10.21 -24.68
CA SER A 72 4.54 -9.90 -25.54
C SER A 72 4.35 -10.27 -27.01
N ASN A 73 3.51 -11.28 -27.29
CA ASN A 73 3.20 -11.72 -28.66
C ASN A 73 2.09 -10.89 -29.34
N VAL A 74 1.46 -9.95 -28.63
CA VAL A 74 0.42 -9.08 -29.19
C VAL A 74 1.09 -7.95 -29.99
N SER A 75 0.96 -8.00 -31.31
CA SER A 75 1.54 -7.00 -32.21
C SER A 75 1.01 -5.59 -31.93
N GLY A 76 1.91 -4.61 -31.94
CA GLY A 76 1.57 -3.20 -31.71
C GLY A 76 1.24 -2.83 -30.26
N LEU A 77 1.34 -3.74 -29.28
CA LEU A 77 1.15 -3.41 -27.87
C LEU A 77 2.24 -2.47 -27.35
N ARG A 78 3.50 -2.74 -27.69
CA ARG A 78 4.66 -1.90 -27.32
C ARG A 78 4.78 -0.62 -28.16
N ASP A 79 4.25 -0.64 -29.38
CA ASP A 79 4.30 0.51 -30.30
C ASP A 79 3.23 1.57 -29.95
N LYS A 80 2.20 1.16 -29.19
CA LYS A 80 1.22 2.08 -28.60
C LYS A 80 1.79 2.65 -27.30
N SER A 81 2.62 3.68 -27.42
CA SER A 81 2.83 4.57 -26.28
C SER A 81 1.46 5.09 -25.82
N PRO A 82 1.09 5.00 -24.53
CA PRO A 82 -0.17 5.57 -24.06
C PRO A 82 -0.18 7.05 -24.43
N MET A 83 -1.05 7.41 -25.38
CA MET A 83 -1.05 8.70 -26.08
C MET A 83 -1.18 9.91 -25.13
N ARG A 84 -1.66 9.70 -23.89
CA ARG A 84 -1.67 10.69 -22.82
C ARG A 84 -2.06 10.03 -21.49
N CYS A 85 -1.35 10.36 -20.41
CA CYS A 85 -1.80 10.02 -19.07
C CYS A 85 -2.94 10.96 -18.66
N ASN A 86 -3.97 10.44 -18.00
CA ASN A 86 -5.10 11.22 -17.47
C ASN A 86 -4.69 12.27 -16.42
N THR A 87 -3.48 12.21 -15.88
CA THR A 87 -2.94 13.17 -14.92
C THR A 87 -1.99 14.20 -15.53
N SER A 88 -1.69 14.14 -16.84
CA SER A 88 -0.67 14.98 -17.47
C SER A 88 -0.94 16.49 -17.42
N PHE A 89 -2.19 16.88 -17.17
CA PHE A 89 -2.60 18.28 -17.07
C PHE A 89 -2.53 18.84 -15.63
N LEU A 90 -2.27 17.98 -14.63
CA LEU A 90 -2.21 18.41 -13.24
C LEU A 90 -0.92 19.21 -12.98
N PRO A 91 -0.98 20.27 -12.16
CA PRO A 91 0.19 21.07 -11.82
C PRO A 91 1.09 20.30 -10.85
N THR A 92 2.00 19.50 -11.40
CA THR A 92 3.02 18.76 -10.63
C THR A 92 4.40 19.37 -10.87
N PRO A 93 5.24 19.52 -9.83
CA PRO A 93 6.64 19.89 -10.03
C PRO A 93 7.35 18.84 -10.90
N GLU A 94 8.06 19.29 -11.92
CA GLU A 94 8.77 18.42 -12.88
C GLU A 94 10.14 17.98 -12.36
N ASN A 95 10.68 18.70 -11.38
CA ASN A 95 12.02 18.46 -10.84
C ASN A 95 12.12 18.84 -9.36
N LYS A 96 13.26 18.49 -8.76
CA LYS A 96 13.56 18.68 -7.34
C LYS A 96 13.55 20.15 -6.93
N GLU A 97 14.05 21.03 -7.80
CA GLU A 97 14.13 22.47 -7.56
C GLU A 97 12.74 23.08 -7.49
N GLN A 98 11.88 22.78 -8.46
CA GLN A 98 10.46 23.19 -8.43
C GLN A 98 9.75 22.63 -7.20
N ALA A 99 9.96 21.35 -6.87
CA ALA A 99 9.34 20.74 -5.68
C ALA A 99 9.75 21.44 -4.38
N ARG A 100 11.04 21.81 -4.24
CA ARG A 100 11.56 22.54 -3.07
C ARG A 100 11.01 23.97 -2.95
N LEU A 101 10.75 24.63 -4.07
CA LEU A 101 10.18 25.98 -4.10
C LEU A 101 8.65 25.99 -3.95
N THR A 102 7.99 24.84 -4.15
CA THR A 102 6.54 24.71 -4.04
C THR A 102 6.12 24.62 -2.56
N HIS A 103 5.13 25.42 -2.17
CA HIS A 103 4.58 25.37 -0.82
C HIS A 103 4.00 23.97 -0.52
N TYR A 104 4.23 23.43 0.68
CA TYR A 104 3.82 22.06 1.04
C TYR A 104 2.32 21.79 0.82
N ALA A 105 1.45 22.79 1.10
CA ALA A 105 0.02 22.64 0.88
C ALA A 105 -0.35 22.46 -0.60
N ALA A 106 0.42 23.07 -1.52
CA ALA A 106 0.23 22.86 -2.94
C ALA A 106 0.73 21.47 -3.37
N LEU A 107 1.85 20.98 -2.81
CA LEU A 107 2.32 19.61 -3.04
C LEU A 107 1.30 18.56 -2.58
N LEU A 108 0.76 18.71 -1.37
CA LEU A 108 -0.29 17.84 -0.83
C LEU A 108 -1.54 17.86 -1.71
N LYS A 109 -1.96 19.05 -2.17
CA LYS A 109 -3.10 19.20 -3.09
C LYS A 109 -2.87 18.48 -4.41
N SER A 110 -1.67 18.60 -5.01
CA SER A 110 -1.34 17.88 -6.24
C SER A 110 -1.34 16.36 -6.01
N GLY A 111 -0.82 15.89 -4.87
CA GLY A 111 -0.88 14.47 -4.48
C GLY A 111 -2.32 13.96 -4.37
N ALA A 112 -3.19 14.71 -3.68
CA ALA A 112 -4.62 14.37 -3.58
C ALA A 112 -5.30 14.30 -4.95
N MET A 113 -5.09 15.29 -5.81
CA MET A 113 -5.65 15.31 -7.17
C MET A 113 -5.20 14.12 -8.02
N ILE A 114 -3.93 13.70 -7.91
CA ILE A 114 -3.43 12.51 -8.60
C ILE A 114 -4.14 11.28 -8.07
N LEU A 115 -4.19 11.11 -6.74
CA LEU A 115 -4.83 9.96 -6.12
C LEU A 115 -6.30 9.87 -6.55
N ASP A 116 -7.06 10.96 -6.52
CA ASP A 116 -8.47 11.00 -6.93
C ASP A 116 -8.63 10.67 -8.42
N ALA A 117 -7.77 11.20 -9.30
CA ALA A 117 -7.83 10.92 -10.73
C ALA A 117 -7.63 9.43 -11.09
N TRP A 118 -7.03 8.64 -10.19
CA TRP A 118 -6.83 7.20 -10.37
C TRP A 118 -7.94 6.32 -9.78
N GLU A 119 -8.95 6.89 -9.10
CA GLU A 119 -10.05 6.12 -8.50
C GLU A 119 -10.81 5.27 -9.53
N SER A 120 -11.50 5.92 -10.45
CA SER A 120 -12.28 5.25 -11.50
C SER A 120 -11.41 4.35 -12.40
N PRO A 121 -10.24 4.79 -12.91
CA PRO A 121 -9.39 3.92 -13.72
C PRO A 121 -8.96 2.63 -13.02
N LEU A 122 -8.70 2.65 -11.71
CA LEU A 122 -8.33 1.44 -10.95
C LEU A 122 -9.54 0.55 -10.66
N ASP A 123 -10.70 1.15 -10.40
CA ASP A 123 -11.96 0.40 -10.28
C ASP A 123 -12.27 -0.36 -11.57
N ASP A 124 -12.21 0.33 -12.70
CA ASP A 124 -12.45 -0.23 -14.03
C ASP A 124 -11.42 -1.30 -14.36
N LEU A 125 -10.13 -1.03 -14.14
CA LEU A 125 -9.06 -2.00 -14.39
C LEU A 125 -9.30 -3.33 -13.65
N VAL A 126 -9.56 -3.27 -12.33
CA VAL A 126 -9.78 -4.47 -11.52
C VAL A 126 -11.06 -5.20 -11.95
N SER A 127 -12.12 -4.45 -12.26
CA SER A 127 -13.38 -5.02 -12.76
C SER A 127 -13.16 -5.78 -14.07
N GLU A 128 -12.56 -5.12 -15.07
CA GLU A 128 -12.32 -5.70 -16.39
C GLU A 128 -11.42 -6.95 -16.31
N LEU A 129 -10.30 -6.86 -15.58
CA LEU A 129 -9.38 -8.01 -15.41
C LEU A 129 -10.06 -9.25 -14.82
N SER A 130 -11.09 -9.07 -13.97
CA SER A 130 -11.84 -10.18 -13.38
C SER A 130 -12.79 -10.88 -14.36
N THR A 131 -13.19 -10.20 -15.44
CA THR A 131 -14.14 -10.72 -16.44
C THR A 131 -13.44 -11.34 -17.65
N ILE A 132 -12.24 -10.87 -17.99
CA ILE A 132 -11.48 -11.35 -19.13
C ILE A 132 -10.96 -12.76 -18.84
N LYS A 133 -11.21 -13.68 -19.78
CA LYS A 133 -10.68 -15.05 -19.70
C LYS A 133 -9.18 -15.07 -19.96
N ASN A 134 -8.47 -15.98 -19.30
CA ASN A 134 -7.04 -16.25 -19.49
C ASN A 134 -6.11 -15.09 -19.10
N VAL A 135 -6.55 -14.19 -18.20
CA VAL A 135 -5.65 -13.28 -17.51
C VAL A 135 -4.95 -14.05 -16.38
N PRO A 136 -3.62 -13.97 -16.24
CA PRO A 136 -2.89 -14.56 -15.12
C PRO A 136 -3.37 -14.01 -13.77
N ASP A 137 -3.59 -14.90 -12.79
CA ASP A 137 -4.01 -14.53 -11.43
C ASP A 137 -3.04 -13.54 -10.76
N ILE A 138 -1.76 -13.57 -11.11
CA ILE A 138 -0.76 -12.63 -10.59
C ILE A 138 -1.04 -11.18 -11.02
N ILE A 139 -1.55 -10.97 -12.24
CA ILE A 139 -1.92 -9.64 -12.75
C ILE A 139 -3.16 -9.14 -12.00
N ILE A 140 -4.18 -9.99 -11.85
CA ILE A 140 -5.44 -9.67 -11.16
C ILE A 140 -5.16 -9.32 -9.68
N SER A 141 -4.40 -10.17 -8.99
CA SER A 141 -4.09 -9.98 -7.56
C SER A 141 -3.25 -8.73 -7.31
N LYS A 142 -2.20 -8.48 -8.10
CA LYS A 142 -1.42 -7.23 -8.00
C LYS A 142 -2.27 -5.99 -8.24
N ALA A 143 -3.07 -5.95 -9.32
CA ALA A 143 -3.95 -4.81 -9.60
C ALA A 143 -4.93 -4.55 -8.43
N THR A 144 -5.49 -5.62 -7.85
CA THR A 144 -6.38 -5.55 -6.70
C THR A 144 -5.68 -4.99 -5.46
N ASP A 145 -4.44 -5.41 -5.19
CA ASP A 145 -3.68 -4.96 -4.03
C ASP A 145 -3.17 -3.52 -4.18
N ILE A 146 -2.75 -3.12 -5.38
CA ILE A 146 -2.40 -1.74 -5.72
C ILE A 146 -3.60 -0.82 -5.45
N LYS A 147 -4.80 -1.19 -5.93
CA LYS A 147 -6.04 -0.45 -5.68
C LYS A 147 -6.30 -0.26 -4.19
N LYS A 148 -6.18 -1.33 -3.38
CA LYS A 148 -6.36 -1.24 -1.91
C LYS A 148 -5.37 -0.27 -1.28
N LYS A 149 -4.08 -0.35 -1.64
CA LYS A 149 -3.03 0.52 -1.08
C LYS A 149 -3.21 1.98 -1.49
N ILE A 150 -3.56 2.24 -2.75
CA ILE A 150 -3.86 3.60 -3.24
C ILE A 150 -5.05 4.18 -2.47
N ASN A 151 -6.12 3.41 -2.25
CA ASN A 151 -7.25 3.85 -1.44
C ASN A 151 -6.86 4.13 0.02
N ALA A 152 -5.95 3.34 0.60
CA ALA A 152 -5.42 3.60 1.95
C ALA A 152 -4.64 4.92 2.01
N VAL A 153 -3.79 5.21 1.02
CA VAL A 153 -3.06 6.49 0.93
C VAL A 153 -4.03 7.66 0.72
N ARG A 154 -5.00 7.53 -0.19
CA ARG A 154 -6.04 8.56 -0.44
C ARG A 154 -6.79 8.90 0.84
N ASN A 155 -7.23 7.90 1.60
CA ASN A 155 -7.93 8.10 2.87
C ASN A 155 -7.05 8.84 3.88
N GLY A 156 -5.75 8.53 3.95
CA GLY A 156 -4.82 9.23 4.84
C GLY A 156 -4.56 10.69 4.43
N VAL A 157 -4.53 10.99 3.13
CA VAL A 157 -4.36 12.35 2.61
C VAL A 157 -5.60 13.22 2.86
N ASN A 158 -6.79 12.61 2.88
CA ASN A 158 -8.08 13.29 3.04
C ASN A 158 -8.61 13.32 4.49
N ALA A 159 -7.87 12.74 5.45
CA ALA A 159 -8.24 12.67 6.87
C ALA A 159 -7.92 13.96 7.64
#